data_AF-A0A924PAR2-F1
#
_entry.id   AF-A0A924PAR2-F1
#
_cell.length_a   1.000
_cell.length_b   1.000
_cell.length_c   1.000
_cell.angle_alpha   90.00
_cell.angle_beta   90.00
_cell.angle_gamma   90.00
#
_symmetry.space_group_name_H-M   'P 1'
#
loop_
_entity.id
_entity.type
_entity.pdbx_description
1 polymer ?
#
loop_
_entity_poly.entity_id
_entity_poly.type
_entity_poly.pdbx_seq_one_letter_code
_entity_poly.pdbx_strand_id
1 'polypeptide(L)'
;MARAFKYSFGGAVACRFLVVYNYGENVQGKGKYLSEVAIIPTGDVHVAFGYTLDMQARVRSVVNEGSDKAPVAAMQLAVSFSSSTSFANFPHHRLYYINGAGEFQDLTNGNLN
;
A
#
# COMPACT_ATOMS: atom_id res chain seq x y z
N MET A 1 13.03 -2.65 -1.81
CA MET A 1 12.24 -3.91 -1.69
C MET A 1 10.90 -3.76 -2.40
N ALA A 2 10.33 -4.84 -2.93
CA ALA A 2 9.01 -4.83 -3.58
C ALA A 2 8.14 -6.01 -3.11
N ARG A 3 6.85 -5.76 -2.89
CA ARG A 3 5.85 -6.80 -2.58
C ARG A 3 4.70 -6.73 -3.59
N ALA A 4 4.35 -7.89 -4.14
CA ALA A 4 3.29 -8.02 -5.13
C ALA A 4 1.94 -8.36 -4.49
N PHE A 5 0.91 -7.69 -4.96
CA PHE A 5 -0.47 -7.89 -4.51
C PHE A 5 -1.40 -8.03 -5.71
N LYS A 6 -2.51 -8.72 -5.48
CA LYS A 6 -3.60 -8.87 -6.43
C LYS A 6 -4.91 -8.42 -5.79
N TYR A 7 -5.65 -7.63 -6.54
CA TYR A 7 -7.06 -7.35 -6.34
C TYR A 7 -7.87 -8.07 -7.43
N SER A 8 -8.98 -8.70 -7.06
CA SER A 8 -9.93 -9.24 -8.02
C SER A 8 -11.35 -9.19 -7.48
N PHE A 9 -12.29 -8.82 -8.34
CA PHE A 9 -13.71 -8.80 -8.04
C PHE A 9 -14.46 -9.69 -9.03
N GLY A 10 -14.91 -10.86 -8.56
CA GLY A 10 -15.77 -11.78 -9.31
C GLY A 10 -15.23 -12.27 -10.67
N GLY A 11 -13.93 -12.10 -10.94
CA GLY A 11 -13.33 -12.36 -12.26
C GLY A 11 -13.58 -11.27 -13.32
N ALA A 12 -14.53 -10.35 -13.08
CA ALA A 12 -14.82 -9.22 -13.96
C ALA A 12 -13.73 -8.14 -13.89
N VAL A 13 -13.21 -7.89 -12.68
CA VAL A 13 -12.13 -6.92 -12.47
C VAL A 13 -10.94 -7.63 -11.82
N ALA A 14 -9.74 -7.41 -12.33
CA ALA A 14 -8.51 -7.84 -11.72
C ALA A 14 -7.42 -6.78 -11.92
N CYS A 15 -6.66 -6.51 -10.88
CA CYS A 15 -5.51 -5.61 -10.94
C CYS A 15 -4.39 -6.18 -10.08
N ARG A 16 -3.19 -6.24 -10.65
CA ARG A 16 -1.97 -6.60 -9.92
C ARG A 16 -1.16 -5.33 -9.72
N PHE A 17 -0.61 -5.17 -8.52
CA PHE A 17 0.20 -4.00 -8.20
C PHE A 17 1.37 -4.38 -7.29
N LEU A 18 2.43 -3.61 -7.39
CA LEU A 18 3.60 -3.69 -6.54
C LEU A 18 3.56 -2.54 -5.53
N VAL A 19 3.82 -2.86 -4.27
CA VAL A 19 4.24 -1.88 -3.27
C VAL A 19 5.76 -1.93 -3.22
N VAL A 20 6.41 -0.87 -3.69
CA VAL A 20 7.86 -0.70 -3.70
C VAL A 20 8.23 0.26 -2.58
N TYR A 21 9.27 -0.07 -1.82
CA TYR A 21 9.80 0.77 -0.75
C TYR A 21 11.25 0.41 -0.47
N ASN A 22 12.07 1.41 -0.19
CA ASN A 22 13.41 1.22 0.34
C ASN A 22 13.40 1.54 1.84
N TYR A 23 14.17 0.77 2.61
CA TYR A 23 14.24 0.86 4.07
C TYR A 23 15.70 0.80 4.51
N GLY A 24 15.99 1.25 5.73
CA GLY A 24 17.34 1.28 6.29
C GLY A 24 18.19 2.44 5.80
N GLU A 25 17.62 3.35 5.03
CA GLU A 25 18.28 4.59 4.62
C GLU A 25 18.53 5.48 5.84
N ASN A 26 19.65 6.19 5.84
CA ASN A 26 19.97 7.13 6.90
C ASN A 26 20.10 8.54 6.34
N VAL A 27 19.77 9.53 7.15
CA VAL A 27 20.00 10.93 6.82
C VAL A 27 21.22 11.36 7.63
N GLN A 28 22.33 11.66 6.95
CA GLN A 28 23.59 12.07 7.57
C GLN A 28 24.11 11.05 8.62
N GLY A 29 23.96 9.75 8.33
CA GLY A 29 24.39 8.67 9.23
C GLY A 29 23.48 8.45 10.43
N LYS A 30 22.33 9.14 10.52
CA LYS A 30 21.38 9.02 11.62
C LYS A 30 20.05 8.45 11.17
N GLY A 31 19.48 7.60 12.02
CA GLY A 31 18.14 7.06 11.88
C GLY A 31 17.98 6.00 10.79
N LYS A 32 16.74 5.52 10.67
CA LYS A 32 16.27 4.60 9.63
C LYS A 32 15.02 5.20 8.98
N TYR A 33 15.14 5.58 7.73
CA TYR A 33 14.10 6.22 6.95
C TYR A 33 13.62 5.33 5.81
N LEU A 34 12.43 5.66 5.32
CA LEU A 34 11.86 5.08 4.12
C LEU A 34 12.12 6.03 2.94
N SER A 35 12.53 5.47 1.81
CA SER A 35 12.62 6.20 0.55
C SER A 35 11.88 5.44 -0.57
N GLU A 36 11.52 6.18 -1.62
CA GLU A 36 10.86 5.64 -2.82
C GLU A 36 9.65 4.74 -2.54
N VAL A 37 8.78 5.14 -1.61
CA VAL A 37 7.56 4.38 -1.38
C VAL A 37 6.55 4.66 -2.49
N ALA A 38 6.31 3.66 -3.33
CA ALA A 38 5.47 3.76 -4.51
C ALA A 38 4.51 2.57 -4.62
N ILE A 39 3.35 2.83 -5.22
CA ILE A 39 2.44 1.79 -5.66
C ILE A 39 2.41 1.82 -7.18
N ILE A 40 2.77 0.71 -7.79
CA ILE A 40 2.91 0.58 -9.23
C ILE A 40 1.92 -0.49 -9.71
N PRO A 41 0.87 -0.12 -10.45
CA PRO A 41 0.07 -1.08 -11.18
C PRO A 41 0.95 -1.83 -12.18
N THR A 42 0.87 -3.16 -12.17
CA THR A 42 1.57 -4.02 -13.13
C THR A 42 0.62 -4.36 -14.28
N GLY A 43 1.16 -4.63 -15.48
CA GLY A 43 0.43 -4.69 -16.76
C GLY A 43 -0.80 -5.61 -16.85
N ASP A 44 -1.09 -6.42 -15.84
CA ASP A 44 -2.29 -7.28 -15.76
C ASP A 44 -3.48 -6.52 -15.12
N VAL A 45 -3.87 -5.38 -15.69
CA VAL A 45 -5.13 -4.70 -15.33
C VAL A 45 -6.23 -5.17 -16.29
N HIS A 46 -7.14 -5.98 -15.78
CA HIS A 46 -8.29 -6.50 -16.51
C HIS A 46 -9.57 -5.88 -15.96
N VAL A 47 -10.35 -5.24 -16.82
CA VAL A 47 -11.66 -4.69 -16.47
C VAL A 47 -12.64 -5.13 -17.56
N ALA A 48 -13.62 -5.95 -17.17
CA ALA A 48 -14.69 -6.39 -18.06
C ALA A 48 -15.58 -5.21 -18.47
N PHE A 49 -16.25 -5.35 -19.62
CA PHE A 49 -17.19 -4.34 -20.08
C PHE A 49 -18.28 -4.01 -19.04
N GLY A 50 -18.61 -2.73 -18.90
CA GLY A 50 -19.61 -2.24 -17.94
C GLY A 50 -19.10 -2.09 -16.51
N TYR A 51 -17.81 -2.38 -16.26
CA TYR A 51 -17.14 -2.13 -14.99
C TYR A 51 -16.15 -0.98 -15.12
N THR A 52 -15.97 -0.24 -14.02
CA THR A 52 -14.91 0.73 -13.83
C THR A 52 -14.12 0.34 -12.59
N LEU A 53 -12.80 0.42 -12.67
CA LEU A 53 -11.90 0.24 -11.54
C LEU A 53 -11.22 1.57 -11.22
N ASP A 54 -11.49 2.09 -10.03
CA ASP A 54 -10.77 3.22 -9.46
C ASP A 54 -9.78 2.72 -8.41
N MET A 55 -8.53 3.15 -8.51
CA MET A 55 -7.48 2.83 -7.54
C MET A 55 -6.86 4.12 -7.02
N GLN A 56 -6.88 4.31 -5.69
CA GLN A 56 -6.29 5.46 -5.03
C GLN A 56 -5.36 5.01 -3.91
N ALA A 57 -4.13 5.53 -3.93
CA ALA A 57 -3.17 5.40 -2.86
C ALA A 57 -3.11 6.69 -2.04
N ARG A 58 -3.09 6.58 -0.71
CA ARG A 58 -2.91 7.73 0.19
C ARG A 58 -2.02 7.34 1.37
N VAL A 59 -1.03 8.18 1.63
CA VAL A 59 -0.28 8.14 2.90
C VAL A 59 -1.20 8.67 4.00
N ARG A 60 -1.52 7.83 4.99
CA ARG A 60 -2.41 8.20 6.10
C ARG A 60 -1.68 8.88 7.23
N SER A 61 -0.52 8.35 7.60
CA SER A 61 0.26 8.83 8.73
C SER A 61 1.73 8.48 8.53
N VAL A 62 2.59 9.37 9.01
CA VAL A 62 4.04 9.18 9.11
C VAL A 62 4.43 9.50 10.54
N VAL A 63 5.07 8.55 11.21
CA VAL A 63 5.43 8.65 12.64
C VAL A 63 6.88 8.25 12.85
N ASN A 64 7.48 8.72 13.94
CA ASN A 64 8.77 8.23 14.42
C ASN A 64 8.52 7.23 15.55
N GLU A 65 8.97 6.00 15.38
CA GLU A 65 8.90 4.93 16.40
C GLU A 65 10.23 4.73 17.13
N GLY A 66 11.28 5.41 16.67
CA GLY A 66 12.58 5.42 17.33
C GLY A 66 12.68 6.49 18.41
N SER A 67 13.92 6.74 18.84
CA SER A 67 14.24 7.86 19.73
C SER A 67 14.70 9.08 18.94
N ASP A 68 14.77 10.25 19.56
CA ASP A 68 15.31 11.45 18.91
C ASP A 68 16.77 11.27 18.45
N LYS A 69 17.54 10.43 19.16
CA LYS A 69 18.94 10.13 18.81
C LYS A 69 19.06 9.06 17.71
N ALA A 70 18.06 8.20 17.57
CA ALA A 70 18.00 7.12 16.60
C ALA A 70 16.56 6.98 16.08
N PRO A 71 16.11 7.90 15.19
CA PRO A 71 14.75 7.89 14.70
C PRO A 71 14.50 6.72 13.76
N VAL A 72 13.30 6.16 13.81
CA VAL A 72 12.83 5.11 12.90
C VAL A 72 11.52 5.59 12.31
N ALA A 73 11.53 5.98 11.04
CA ALA A 73 10.33 6.45 10.37
C ALA A 73 9.43 5.26 10.05
N ALA A 74 8.17 5.35 10.42
CA ALA A 74 7.12 4.42 10.05
C ALA A 74 6.01 5.15 9.29
N MET A 75 5.37 4.44 8.36
CA MET A 75 4.35 4.99 7.49
C MET A 75 3.18 4.01 7.34
N GLN A 76 1.98 4.57 7.37
CA GLN A 76 0.75 3.88 7.02
C GLN A 76 0.27 4.29 5.63
N LEU A 77 0.15 3.31 4.74
CA LEU A 77 -0.28 3.47 3.36
C LEU A 77 -1.65 2.84 3.17
N ALA A 78 -2.65 3.66 2.85
CA ALA A 78 -3.98 3.17 2.50
C ALA A 78 -4.13 3.10 0.99
N VAL A 79 -4.64 1.97 0.51
CA VAL A 79 -4.93 1.73 -0.91
C VAL A 79 -6.40 1.38 -1.02
N SER A 80 -7.15 2.27 -1.64
CA SER A 80 -8.58 2.09 -1.90
C SER A 80 -8.78 1.64 -3.33
N PHE A 81 -9.57 0.58 -3.51
CA PHE A 81 -10.04 0.07 -4.78
C PHE A 81 -11.56 0.24 -4.82
N SER A 82 -12.10 0.82 -5.88
CA SER A 82 -13.54 0.88 -6.13
C SER A 82 -13.83 0.17 -7.42
N SER A 83 -14.50 -0.98 -7.34
CA SER A 83 -15.08 -1.61 -8.52
C SER A 83 -16.52 -1.14 -8.64
N SER A 84 -16.85 -0.39 -9.68
CA SER A 84 -18.20 0.12 -9.91
C SER A 84 -18.78 -0.38 -11.22
N THR A 85 -20.10 -0.43 -11.27
CA THR A 85 -20.92 -0.59 -12.47
C THR A 85 -21.86 0.61 -12.54
N SER A 86 -22.64 0.73 -13.61
CA SER A 86 -23.70 1.77 -13.68
C SER A 86 -24.75 1.67 -12.56
N PHE A 87 -24.85 0.53 -11.86
CA PHE A 87 -25.90 0.27 -10.87
C PHE A 87 -25.39 0.19 -9.42
N ALA A 88 -24.13 -0.19 -9.22
CA ALA A 88 -23.59 -0.46 -7.89
C ALA A 88 -22.11 -0.14 -7.81
N ASN A 89 -21.67 0.28 -6.61
CA ASN A 89 -20.27 0.52 -6.29
C ASN A 89 -19.82 -0.39 -5.15
N PHE A 90 -18.65 -1.00 -5.29
CA PHE A 90 -18.05 -1.93 -4.34
C PHE A 90 -16.69 -1.42 -3.87
N PRO A 91 -16.66 -0.54 -2.85
CA PRO A 91 -15.40 -0.06 -2.29
C PRO A 91 -14.70 -1.19 -1.53
N HIS A 92 -13.39 -1.25 -1.66
CA HIS A 92 -12.48 -2.12 -0.94
C HIS A 92 -11.30 -1.28 -0.48
N HIS A 93 -10.88 -1.45 0.78
CA HIS A 93 -9.75 -0.74 1.33
C HIS A 93 -8.69 -1.74 1.75
N ARG A 94 -7.42 -1.39 1.52
CA ARG A 94 -6.26 -2.08 2.07
C ARG A 94 -5.41 -1.11 2.84
N LEU A 95 -4.86 -1.54 3.97
CA LEU A 95 -3.98 -0.73 4.79
C LEU A 95 -2.67 -1.47 4.97
N TYR A 96 -1.57 -0.83 4.62
CA TYR A 96 -0.23 -1.35 4.81
C TYR A 96 0.52 -0.48 5.79
N TYR A 97 1.28 -1.12 6.67
CA TYR A 97 2.20 -0.47 7.57
C TYR A 97 3.62 -0.88 7.17
N ILE A 98 4.49 0.12 7.04
CA ILE A 98 5.87 -0.04 6.59
C ILE A 98 6.77 0.77 7.53
N ASN A 99 7.90 0.24 7.96
CA ASN A 99 8.87 0.99 8.75
C ASN A 99 10.28 1.00 8.14
N GLY A 100 11.07 1.99 8.55
CA GLY A 100 12.46 2.16 8.13
C GLY A 100 13.38 1.03 8.58
N ALA A 101 12.94 0.15 9.49
CA ALA A 101 13.66 -1.07 9.84
C ALA A 101 13.42 -2.23 8.84
N GLY A 102 12.45 -2.09 7.93
CA GLY A 102 12.11 -3.07 6.91
C GLY A 102 10.89 -3.93 7.22
N GLU A 103 10.21 -3.68 8.34
CA GLU A 103 8.97 -4.35 8.67
C GLU A 103 7.85 -3.90 7.72
N PHE A 104 7.06 -4.87 7.29
CA PHE A 104 5.89 -4.67 6.44
C PHE A 104 4.74 -5.49 7.01
N GLN A 105 3.62 -4.85 7.33
CA GLN A 105 2.43 -5.49 7.85
C GLN A 105 1.21 -5.10 7.01
N ASP A 106 0.39 -6.08 6.66
CA ASP A 106 -0.92 -5.85 6.06
C ASP A 106 -1.97 -5.75 7.19
N LEU A 107 -2.51 -4.55 7.37
CA LEU A 107 -3.50 -4.21 8.39
C LEU A 107 -4.94 -4.21 7.83
N THR A 108 -5.13 -4.69 6.60
CA THR A 108 -6.43 -4.68 5.89
C THR A 108 -7.50 -5.48 6.62
N ASN A 109 -7.15 -6.70 7.01
CA ASN A 109 -7.96 -7.50 7.88
C ASN A 109 -7.35 -7.31 9.26
N GLY A 110 -8.05 -6.63 10.17
CA GLY A 110 -7.63 -6.59 11.55
C GLY A 110 -7.57 -8.00 12.10
N ASN A 111 -6.44 -8.68 11.96
CA ASN A 111 -6.08 -9.79 12.84
C ASN A 111 -5.86 -9.15 14.22
N LEU A 112 -6.95 -9.10 14.98
CA LEU A 112 -6.85 -9.32 16.40
C LEU A 112 -6.52 -10.81 16.57
N ASN A 113 -5.21 -11.10 16.58
CA ASN A 113 -4.57 -12.42 16.74
C ASN A 113 -4.45 -13.29 15.48
#